data_AF-A0A081PKH6-F1
#
_entry.id   AF-A0A081PKH6-F1
#
_cell.length_a   1.000
_cell.length_b   1.000
_cell.length_c   1.000
_cell.angle_alpha   90.00
_cell.angle_beta   90.00
_cell.angle_gamma   90.00
#
_symmetry.space_group_name_H-M   'P 1'
#
loop_
_entity.id
_entity.type
_entity.pdbx_description
1 polymer ?
#
loop_
_entity_poly.entity_id
_entity_poly.type
_entity_poly.pdbx_seq_one_letter_code
_entity_poly.pdbx_strand_id
1 'polypeptide(L)'
;MRGLKLDNLDFDADFNIDDFSDELDIEFETRYIKPPKAKEIAEINLKYSKAEDLARDITKLRDHRYFVIINGTFVFGDFIEAFLVGNNIHVKRMTISTLSLSENNVDSLANLLNGGYVDELNMIVSDFFYSHERNNLIPYLYERLDKNNRFQLAAASTHCKICIFETHCGNHVVIHGSANLRSSSNIEQIVIEENKVLYDFNNEYQNHIIDKFRTINKSIRGKELWHQVQVENLEGAEEPVKARRRRQKKELLN
;
A
#
# COMPACT_ATOMS: atom_id res chain seq x y z
N MET A 1 -22.27 51.54 54.77
CA MET A 1 -22.19 50.41 53.83
C MET A 1 -20.73 50.04 53.64
N ARG A 2 -20.27 49.00 54.35
CA ARG A 2 -18.91 48.44 54.18
C ARG A 2 -19.01 47.36 53.11
N GLY A 3 -18.28 47.53 52.02
CA GLY A 3 -18.21 46.55 50.94
C GLY A 3 -17.57 45.26 51.44
N LEU A 4 -18.25 44.15 51.21
CA LEU A 4 -17.70 42.80 51.33
C LEU A 4 -16.56 42.67 50.32
N LYS A 5 -15.35 42.40 50.82
CA LYS A 5 -14.26 41.88 50.00
C LYS A 5 -14.62 40.45 49.62
N LEU A 6 -14.68 40.19 48.33
CA LEU A 6 -14.59 38.83 47.80
C LEU A 6 -13.14 38.40 47.99
N ASP A 7 -12.92 37.49 48.95
CA ASP A 7 -11.65 36.78 49.05
C ASP A 7 -11.54 35.90 47.80
N ASN A 8 -10.49 36.12 47.03
CA ASN A 8 -10.11 35.23 45.93
C ASN A 8 -9.81 33.85 46.55
N LEU A 9 -10.67 32.88 46.28
CA LEU A 9 -10.35 31.47 46.45
C LEU A 9 -9.31 31.12 45.38
N ASP A 10 -8.03 31.29 45.70
CA ASP A 10 -6.95 30.67 44.94
C ASP A 10 -7.10 29.15 45.05
N PHE A 11 -7.54 28.55 43.96
CA PHE A 11 -7.62 27.11 43.78
C PHE A 11 -6.29 26.63 43.18
N ASP A 12 -5.19 26.84 43.89
CA ASP A 12 -3.91 26.19 43.59
C ASP A 12 -3.97 24.74 44.10
N ALA A 13 -4.75 23.93 43.39
CA ALA A 13 -4.70 22.50 43.53
C ALA A 13 -3.54 22.00 42.65
N ASP A 14 -2.36 21.86 43.25
CA ASP A 14 -1.27 21.07 42.70
C ASP A 14 -1.71 19.60 42.63
N PHE A 15 -2.40 19.24 41.55
CA PHE A 15 -2.78 17.87 41.25
C PHE A 15 -1.54 17.11 40.79
N ASN A 16 -0.85 16.48 41.74
CA ASN A 16 0.22 15.55 41.43
C ASN A 16 -0.42 14.19 41.05
N ILE A 17 -0.35 13.82 39.77
CA ILE A 17 -0.90 12.55 39.26
C ILE A 17 -0.23 11.33 39.93
N ASP A 18 0.96 11.52 40.48
CA ASP A 18 1.69 10.51 41.24
C ASP A 18 1.12 10.25 42.65
N ASP A 19 0.25 11.12 43.19
CA ASP A 19 -0.50 10.84 44.44
C ASP A 19 -1.63 9.81 44.24
N PHE A 20 -1.92 9.43 42.99
CA PHE A 20 -2.78 8.30 42.63
C PHE A 20 -1.98 7.02 42.36
N SER A 21 -0.74 6.93 42.85
CA SER A 21 0.07 5.71 42.76
C SER A 21 -0.52 4.58 43.62
N ASP A 22 -1.27 3.70 42.97
CA ASP A 22 -1.20 2.23 43.03
C ASP A 22 -0.96 1.51 44.39
N GLU A 23 -1.40 2.04 45.53
CA GLU A 23 -1.40 1.30 46.82
C GLU A 23 -2.78 1.18 47.49
N LEU A 24 -3.81 0.90 46.70
CA LEU A 24 -5.06 0.33 47.21
C LEU A 24 -5.45 -0.87 46.35
N ASP A 25 -4.79 -2.01 46.58
CA ASP A 25 -5.27 -3.33 46.16
C ASP A 25 -6.53 -3.69 46.97
N ILE A 26 -7.63 -2.99 46.68
CA ILE A 26 -8.97 -3.41 47.08
C ILE A 26 -9.49 -4.25 45.92
N GLU A 27 -9.33 -5.57 46.02
CA GLU A 27 -9.96 -6.53 45.10
C GLU A 27 -11.48 -6.47 45.26
N PHE A 28 -12.13 -5.56 44.52
CA PHE A 28 -13.56 -5.63 44.32
C PHE A 28 -13.86 -6.70 43.26
N GLU A 29 -14.68 -7.70 43.60
CA GLU A 29 -15.32 -8.57 42.61
C GLU A 29 -16.29 -7.71 41.77
N THR A 30 -15.82 -7.23 40.61
CA THR A 30 -16.66 -6.49 39.68
C THR A 30 -16.99 -7.33 38.45
N ARG A 31 -18.19 -7.13 37.89
CA ARG A 31 -18.57 -7.69 36.57
C ARG A 31 -17.84 -7.00 35.42
N TYR A 32 -17.02 -5.98 35.70
CA TYR A 32 -16.38 -5.15 34.70
C TYR A 32 -14.99 -5.71 34.41
N ILE A 33 -14.78 -6.15 33.17
CA ILE A 33 -13.47 -6.54 32.67
C ILE A 33 -12.66 -5.29 32.33
N LYS A 34 -11.34 -5.32 32.58
CA LYS A 34 -10.44 -4.27 32.10
C LYS A 34 -10.56 -4.22 30.56
N PRO A 35 -10.72 -3.03 29.95
CA PRO A 35 -10.73 -2.94 28.50
C PRO A 35 -9.40 -3.47 27.93
N PRO A 36 -9.40 -4.08 26.74
CA PRO A 36 -8.16 -4.49 26.10
C PRO A 36 -7.26 -3.25 25.95
N LYS A 37 -6.00 -3.37 26.37
CA LYS A 37 -5.03 -2.29 26.19
C LYS A 37 -4.87 -2.02 24.70
N ALA A 38 -4.93 -0.75 24.30
CA ALA A 38 -4.56 -0.36 22.95
C ALA A 38 -3.11 -0.78 22.69
N LYS A 39 -2.84 -1.39 21.53
CA LYS A 39 -1.46 -1.69 21.13
C LYS A 39 -0.77 -0.38 20.81
N GLU A 40 0.27 -0.05 21.57
CA GLU A 40 1.13 1.07 21.27
C GLU A 40 2.09 0.68 20.14
N ILE A 41 2.20 1.52 19.13
CA ILE A 41 3.14 1.32 18.01
C ILE A 41 4.44 2.04 18.39
N ALA A 42 5.57 1.36 18.34
CA ALA A 42 6.86 1.99 18.62
C ALA A 42 7.21 2.99 17.51
N GLU A 43 7.35 4.27 17.86
CA GLU A 43 7.71 5.33 16.92
C GLU A 43 9.22 5.59 16.91
N ILE A 44 9.83 5.52 15.73
CA ILE A 44 11.27 5.68 15.53
C ILE A 44 11.54 6.83 14.56
N ASN A 45 12.34 7.81 14.99
CA ASN A 45 12.71 8.98 14.19
C ASN A 45 14.12 8.82 13.60
N LEU A 46 14.24 8.99 12.28
CA LEU A 46 15.42 8.63 11.50
C LEU A 46 15.81 9.73 10.51
N LYS A 47 17.10 9.79 10.13
CA LYS A 47 17.63 10.75 9.13
C LYS A 47 18.70 10.08 8.27
N TYR A 48 18.50 10.02 6.95
CA TYR A 48 19.43 9.35 6.03
C TYR A 48 19.63 10.10 4.73
N SER A 49 20.82 9.94 4.14
CA SER A 49 21.12 10.39 2.77
C SER A 49 21.26 9.24 1.77
N LYS A 50 21.48 8.02 2.26
CA LYS A 50 21.66 6.80 1.47
C LYS A 50 20.55 5.80 1.72
N ALA A 51 20.07 5.20 0.63
CA ALA A 51 18.97 4.24 0.62
C ALA A 51 19.31 2.97 1.40
N GLU A 52 20.50 2.42 1.16
CA GLU A 52 20.95 1.15 1.73
C GLU A 52 21.19 1.26 3.23
N ASP A 53 21.61 2.43 3.71
CA ASP A 53 21.82 2.69 5.13
C ASP A 53 20.49 2.67 5.88
N LEU A 54 19.46 3.36 5.35
CA LEU A 54 18.11 3.29 5.92
C LEU A 54 17.56 1.86 5.89
N ALA A 55 17.73 1.15 4.77
CA ALA A 55 17.24 -0.23 4.63
C ALA A 55 17.84 -1.20 5.67
N ARG A 56 19.10 -1.01 6.08
CA ARG A 56 19.76 -1.81 7.11
C ARG A 56 19.24 -1.54 8.52
N ASP A 57 18.86 -0.30 8.80
CA ASP A 57 18.43 0.12 10.15
C ASP A 57 16.94 -0.14 10.42
N ILE A 58 16.14 -0.37 9.37
CA ILE A 58 14.76 -0.87 9.51
C ILE A 58 14.80 -2.37 9.79
N THR A 59 14.80 -2.73 11.06
CA THR A 59 14.94 -4.12 11.53
C THR A 59 13.61 -4.84 11.77
N LYS A 60 12.50 -4.12 11.95
CA LYS A 60 11.19 -4.70 12.26
C LYS A 60 10.06 -3.88 11.64
N LEU A 61 9.15 -4.54 10.93
CA LEU A 61 7.96 -3.87 10.38
C LEU A 61 6.75 -3.90 11.32
N ARG A 62 6.55 -5.02 12.02
CA ARG A 62 5.38 -5.21 12.89
C ARG A 62 5.49 -4.37 14.13
N ASP A 63 4.40 -3.71 14.51
CA ASP A 63 4.28 -2.88 15.71
C ASP A 63 5.31 -1.71 15.77
N HIS A 64 5.87 -1.31 14.62
CA HIS A 64 6.82 -0.20 14.50
C HIS A 64 6.37 0.78 13.40
N ARG A 65 6.59 2.06 13.65
CA ARG A 65 6.44 3.14 12.67
C ARG A 65 7.74 3.93 12.61
N TYR A 66 8.26 4.12 11.40
CA TYR A 66 9.46 4.88 11.15
C TYR A 66 9.11 6.22 10.51
N PHE A 67 9.48 7.31 11.16
CA PHE A 67 9.44 8.66 10.59
C PHE A 67 10.85 9.01 10.11
N VAL A 68 11.00 9.18 8.81
CA VAL A 68 12.33 9.34 8.20
C VAL A 68 12.40 10.67 7.46
N ILE A 69 13.43 11.45 7.76
CA ILE A 69 13.85 12.58 6.93
C ILE A 69 14.95 12.11 5.98
N ILE A 70 14.75 12.34 4.68
CA ILE A 70 15.71 12.02 3.63
C ILE A 70 16.14 13.28 2.90
N ASN A 71 17.35 13.28 2.36
CA ASN A 71 17.84 14.40 1.56
C ASN A 71 17.58 14.17 0.05
N GLY A 72 17.88 15.19 -0.74
CA GLY A 72 17.63 15.17 -2.18
C GLY A 72 18.49 14.19 -2.97
N THR A 73 19.52 13.57 -2.38
CA THR A 73 20.32 12.53 -3.06
C THR A 73 19.75 11.12 -2.89
N PHE A 74 18.70 10.98 -2.07
CA PHE A 74 18.10 9.69 -1.77
C PHE A 74 17.31 9.15 -2.97
N VAL A 75 17.65 7.96 -3.45
CA VAL A 75 16.94 7.26 -4.53
C VAL A 75 15.96 6.27 -3.91
N PHE A 76 14.67 6.54 -4.08
CA PHE A 76 13.64 5.76 -3.40
C PHE A 76 13.49 4.34 -3.94
N GLY A 77 13.70 4.12 -5.24
CA GLY A 77 13.77 2.80 -5.87
C GLY A 77 14.89 1.94 -5.26
N ASP A 78 16.08 2.50 -5.08
CA ASP A 78 17.21 1.81 -4.43
C ASP A 78 16.87 1.46 -2.98
N PHE A 79 16.09 2.30 -2.29
CA PHE A 79 15.62 1.99 -0.94
C PHE A 79 14.66 0.80 -0.94
N ILE A 80 13.63 0.81 -1.80
CA ILE A 80 12.70 -0.33 -1.90
C ILE A 80 13.48 -1.60 -2.23
N GLU A 81 14.42 -1.53 -3.18
CA GLU A 81 15.24 -2.68 -3.56
C GLU A 81 16.09 -3.18 -2.39
N ALA A 82 16.90 -2.32 -1.79
CA ALA A 82 17.77 -2.68 -0.67
C ALA A 82 16.96 -3.19 0.53
N PHE A 83 15.79 -2.61 0.78
CA PHE A 83 14.92 -3.02 1.88
C PHE A 83 14.37 -4.43 1.67
N LEU A 84 13.83 -4.73 0.49
CA LEU A 84 13.25 -6.05 0.20
C LEU A 84 14.34 -7.12 0.07
N VAL A 85 15.41 -6.85 -0.67
CA VAL A 85 16.50 -7.80 -0.90
C VAL A 85 17.27 -8.05 0.40
N GLY A 86 17.67 -6.98 1.11
CA GLY A 86 18.47 -7.08 2.34
C GLY A 86 17.76 -7.81 3.48
N ASN A 87 16.42 -7.74 3.52
CA ASN A 87 15.60 -8.43 4.52
C ASN A 87 14.96 -9.73 4.00
N ASN A 88 15.28 -10.15 2.77
CA ASN A 88 14.69 -11.31 2.10
C ASN A 88 13.15 -11.32 2.12
N ILE A 89 12.55 -10.17 1.85
CA ILE A 89 11.10 -9.96 1.85
C ILE A 89 10.57 -10.21 0.44
N HIS A 90 9.69 -11.20 0.31
CA HIS A 90 8.95 -11.45 -0.93
C HIS A 90 7.55 -10.81 -0.87
N VAL A 91 7.19 -10.12 -1.94
CA VAL A 91 5.99 -9.30 -2.09
C VAL A 91 5.07 -9.94 -3.12
N LYS A 92 3.81 -10.14 -2.74
CA LYS A 92 2.76 -10.65 -3.65
C LYS A 92 2.31 -9.57 -4.62
N ARG A 93 2.03 -8.38 -4.11
CA ARG A 93 1.55 -7.24 -4.90
C ARG A 93 2.07 -5.95 -4.31
N MET A 94 2.68 -5.14 -5.17
CA MET A 94 3.14 -3.79 -4.87
C MET A 94 2.37 -2.79 -5.74
N THR A 95 1.90 -1.70 -5.14
CA THR A 95 1.33 -0.58 -5.87
C THR A 95 2.06 0.70 -5.49
N ILE A 96 2.52 1.45 -6.49
CA ILE A 96 3.20 2.73 -6.31
C ILE A 96 2.41 3.84 -7.01
N SER A 97 2.03 4.89 -6.29
CA SER A 97 1.52 6.13 -6.85
C SER A 97 2.54 7.25 -6.64
N THR A 98 2.99 7.86 -7.74
CA THR A 98 4.02 8.92 -7.75
C THR A 98 3.69 9.97 -8.80
N LEU A 99 4.12 11.21 -8.61
CA LEU A 99 4.02 12.24 -9.65
C LEU A 99 4.85 11.85 -10.88
N SER A 100 6.11 11.47 -10.63
CA SER A 100 7.13 11.22 -11.65
C SER A 100 8.15 10.19 -11.14
N LEU A 101 8.98 9.69 -12.05
CA LEU A 101 10.10 8.81 -11.70
C LEU A 101 11.34 9.04 -12.59
N SER A 102 12.48 8.46 -12.21
CA SER A 102 13.71 8.43 -13.01
C SER A 102 14.06 7.02 -13.52
N GLU A 103 15.01 6.95 -14.45
CA GLU A 103 15.53 5.70 -15.02
C GLU A 103 16.08 4.75 -13.96
N ASN A 104 16.90 5.24 -13.03
CA ASN A 104 17.41 4.44 -11.92
C ASN A 104 16.28 3.76 -11.13
N ASN A 105 15.18 4.46 -10.87
CA ASN A 105 14.04 3.88 -10.14
C ASN A 105 13.34 2.79 -10.98
N VAL A 106 13.29 2.91 -12.31
CA VAL A 106 12.80 1.84 -13.19
C VAL A 106 13.70 0.60 -13.07
N ASP A 107 15.01 0.79 -13.04
CA ASP A 107 15.95 -0.32 -12.92
C ASP A 107 15.88 -1.04 -11.58
N SER A 108 15.77 -0.31 -10.46
CA SER A 108 15.59 -0.94 -9.14
C SER A 108 14.31 -1.79 -9.10
N LEU A 109 13.21 -1.27 -9.67
CA LEU A 109 11.94 -2.01 -9.77
C LEU A 109 12.04 -3.22 -10.70
N ALA A 110 12.78 -3.09 -11.81
CA ALA A 110 13.02 -4.20 -12.73
C ALA A 110 13.83 -5.32 -12.05
N ASN A 111 14.85 -4.97 -11.24
CA ASN A 111 15.61 -5.94 -10.46
C ASN A 111 14.71 -6.74 -9.51
N LEU A 112 13.75 -6.09 -8.86
CA LEU A 112 12.80 -6.76 -7.97
C LEU A 112 11.87 -7.73 -8.69
N LEU A 113 11.37 -7.37 -9.87
CA LEU A 113 10.57 -8.28 -10.71
C LEU A 113 11.42 -9.46 -11.20
N ASN A 114 12.61 -9.21 -11.72
CA ASN A 114 13.49 -10.23 -12.30
C ASN A 114 14.07 -11.16 -11.23
N GLY A 115 14.36 -10.63 -10.04
CA GLY A 115 14.89 -11.37 -8.90
C GLY A 115 13.85 -12.18 -8.12
N GLY A 116 12.55 -12.09 -8.48
CA GLY A 116 11.48 -12.83 -7.80
C GLY A 116 11.13 -12.28 -6.42
N TYR A 117 11.44 -11.01 -6.15
CA TYR A 117 11.07 -10.34 -4.90
C TYR A 117 9.67 -9.73 -4.95
N VAL A 118 9.17 -9.35 -6.14
CA VAL A 118 7.83 -8.76 -6.32
C VAL A 118 7.09 -9.54 -7.40
N ASP A 119 6.00 -10.22 -7.07
CA ASP A 119 5.24 -11.01 -8.05
C ASP A 119 4.43 -10.13 -9.01
N GLU A 120 3.76 -9.11 -8.48
CA GLU A 120 2.95 -8.15 -9.23
C GLU A 120 3.31 -6.71 -8.85
N LEU A 121 3.56 -5.87 -9.86
CA LEU A 121 3.84 -4.45 -9.71
C LEU A 121 2.82 -3.62 -10.47
N ASN A 122 2.14 -2.73 -9.74
CA ASN A 122 1.24 -1.74 -10.30
C ASN A 122 1.81 -0.34 -10.07
N MET A 123 1.73 0.51 -11.09
CA MET A 123 2.18 1.90 -11.01
C MET A 123 1.13 2.87 -11.48
N ILE A 124 0.97 3.96 -10.73
CA ILE A 124 0.15 5.11 -11.08
C ILE A 124 1.06 6.31 -11.16
N VAL A 125 1.24 6.86 -12.37
CA VAL A 125 2.01 8.08 -12.60
C VAL A 125 1.08 9.24 -12.91
N SER A 126 1.57 10.48 -12.75
CA SER A 126 0.78 11.63 -13.19
C SER A 126 0.57 11.61 -14.70
N ASP A 127 -0.61 12.03 -15.14
CA ASP A 127 -0.94 12.27 -16.55
C ASP A 127 0.00 13.28 -17.21
N PHE A 128 0.42 14.31 -16.48
CA PHE A 128 1.44 15.27 -16.89
C PHE A 128 2.76 14.56 -17.19
N PHE A 129 3.30 13.79 -16.24
CA PHE A 129 4.54 13.05 -16.42
C PHE A 129 4.45 12.06 -17.59
N TYR A 130 3.37 11.28 -17.65
CA TYR A 130 3.14 10.32 -18.72
C TYR A 130 3.17 10.99 -20.10
N SER A 131 2.53 12.16 -20.22
CA SER A 131 2.48 12.91 -21.48
C SER A 131 3.85 13.46 -21.88
N HIS A 132 4.62 13.99 -20.91
CA HIS A 132 5.96 14.55 -21.15
C HIS A 132 6.99 13.48 -21.51
N GLU A 133 6.90 12.30 -20.90
CA GLU A 133 7.87 11.21 -21.07
C GLU A 133 7.40 10.14 -22.08
N ARG A 134 6.29 10.38 -22.80
CA ARG A 134 5.64 9.39 -23.68
C ARG A 134 6.56 8.81 -24.75
N ASN A 135 7.55 9.59 -25.19
CA ASN A 135 8.53 9.20 -26.20
C ASN A 135 9.95 8.99 -25.63
N ASN A 136 10.08 8.97 -24.30
CA ASN A 136 11.36 8.87 -23.61
C ASN A 136 11.29 7.80 -22.51
N LEU A 137 11.02 8.18 -21.25
CA LEU A 137 11.06 7.22 -20.15
C LEU A 137 9.90 6.21 -20.16
N ILE A 138 8.74 6.55 -20.73
CA ILE A 138 7.59 5.62 -20.77
C ILE A 138 7.88 4.36 -21.63
N PRO A 139 8.43 4.46 -22.86
CA PRO A 139 8.91 3.31 -23.61
C PRO A 139 9.90 2.43 -22.83
N TYR A 140 10.90 3.04 -22.20
CA TYR A 140 11.89 2.32 -21.39
C TYR A 140 11.22 1.59 -20.21
N LEU A 141 10.30 2.26 -19.53
CA LEU A 141 9.53 1.67 -18.43
C LEU A 141 8.78 0.41 -18.88
N TYR A 142 8.10 0.45 -20.03
CA TYR A 142 7.44 -0.74 -20.57
C TYR A 142 8.43 -1.85 -20.93
N GLU A 143 9.54 -1.51 -21.60
CA GLU A 143 10.57 -2.48 -21.97
C GLU A 143 11.14 -3.22 -20.74
N ARG A 144 11.36 -2.49 -19.65
CA ARG A 144 11.99 -3.03 -18.44
C ARG A 144 11.00 -3.80 -17.57
N LEU A 145 9.76 -3.32 -17.44
CA LEU A 145 8.79 -3.80 -16.45
C LEU A 145 7.66 -4.67 -17.02
N ASP A 146 7.18 -4.43 -18.25
CA ASP A 146 6.06 -5.19 -18.83
C ASP A 146 6.47 -6.59 -19.30
N LYS A 147 6.65 -7.49 -18.32
CA LYS A 147 7.08 -8.86 -18.53
C LYS A 147 6.11 -9.82 -17.85
N ASN A 148 5.76 -10.89 -18.56
CA ASN A 148 4.97 -12.00 -18.03
C ASN A 148 3.63 -11.58 -17.40
N ASN A 149 2.99 -10.50 -17.88
CA ASN A 149 1.75 -9.94 -17.32
C ASN A 149 1.83 -9.52 -15.84
N ARG A 150 3.04 -9.31 -15.30
CA ARG A 150 3.28 -8.96 -13.89
C ARG A 150 3.23 -7.46 -13.61
N PHE A 151 3.17 -6.64 -14.64
CA PHE A 151 3.19 -5.19 -14.52
C PHE A 151 1.89 -4.56 -15.04
N GLN A 152 1.48 -3.46 -14.42
CA GLN A 152 0.47 -2.55 -14.95
C GLN A 152 0.88 -1.10 -14.70
N LEU A 153 0.62 -0.24 -15.68
CA LEU A 153 0.79 1.20 -15.56
C LEU A 153 -0.56 1.89 -15.75
N ALA A 154 -0.84 2.90 -14.95
CA ALA A 154 -1.95 3.81 -15.12
C ALA A 154 -1.46 5.27 -15.11
N ALA A 155 -2.09 6.09 -15.94
CA ALA A 155 -1.83 7.53 -16.00
C ALA A 155 -3.08 8.28 -15.52
N ALA A 156 -2.96 9.01 -14.41
CA ALA A 156 -4.08 9.73 -13.80
C ALA A 156 -3.57 11.04 -13.17
N SER A 157 -4.46 12.00 -12.92
CA SER A 157 -4.09 13.23 -12.23
C SER A 157 -3.85 12.95 -10.73
N THR A 158 -2.64 12.47 -10.42
CA THR A 158 -2.20 12.16 -9.05
C THR A 158 -0.95 12.97 -8.70
N HIS A 159 -0.91 13.45 -7.46
CA HIS A 159 0.28 13.98 -6.82
C HIS A 159 0.62 13.18 -5.54
N CYS A 160 0.06 11.98 -5.40
CA CYS A 160 0.39 11.10 -4.29
C CYS A 160 1.84 10.63 -4.39
N LYS A 161 2.42 10.28 -3.23
CA LYS A 161 3.75 9.70 -3.08
C LYS A 161 3.63 8.56 -2.08
N ILE A 162 3.26 7.40 -2.59
CA ILE A 162 2.93 6.26 -1.76
C ILE A 162 3.33 4.97 -2.46
N CYS A 163 3.93 4.06 -1.71
CA CYS A 163 4.20 2.69 -2.07
C CYS A 163 3.51 1.81 -1.02
N ILE A 164 2.63 0.93 -1.46
CA ILE A 164 2.00 -0.07 -0.60
C ILE A 164 2.34 -1.47 -1.12
N PHE A 165 2.52 -2.42 -0.21
CA PHE A 165 2.69 -3.81 -0.63
C PHE A 165 2.22 -4.84 0.40
N GLU A 166 1.73 -5.96 -0.11
CA GLU A 166 1.42 -7.16 0.66
C GLU A 166 2.55 -8.17 0.50
N THR A 167 3.09 -8.66 1.62
CA THR A 167 4.15 -9.67 1.64
C THR A 167 3.61 -11.10 1.66
N HIS A 168 4.42 -12.07 1.24
CA HIS A 168 4.08 -13.50 1.37
C HIS A 168 3.84 -13.95 2.81
N CYS A 169 4.49 -13.30 3.78
CA CYS A 169 4.28 -13.54 5.21
C CYS A 169 3.07 -12.79 5.82
N GLY A 170 2.26 -12.10 5.00
CA GLY A 170 1.00 -11.49 5.42
C GLY A 170 1.10 -10.09 6.04
N ASN A 171 2.28 -9.45 6.00
CA ASN A 171 2.42 -8.05 6.40
C ASN A 171 1.91 -7.12 5.31
N HIS A 172 1.24 -6.03 5.71
CA HIS A 172 0.71 -4.98 4.82
C HIS A 172 1.46 -3.68 5.08
N VAL A 173 2.45 -3.38 4.23
CA VAL A 173 3.35 -2.25 4.45
C VAL A 173 2.86 -1.05 3.66
N VAL A 174 2.91 0.12 4.29
CA VAL A 174 2.63 1.42 3.69
C VAL A 174 3.85 2.30 3.86
N ILE A 175 4.34 2.83 2.75
CA ILE A 175 5.39 3.86 2.71
C ILE A 175 4.80 5.08 2.03
N HIS A 176 4.68 6.21 2.73
CA HIS A 176 4.10 7.43 2.15
C HIS A 176 4.78 8.68 2.67
N GLY A 177 4.69 9.78 1.93
CA GLY A 177 5.34 11.02 2.34
C GLY A 177 5.33 12.09 1.26
N SER A 178 6.42 12.85 1.19
CA SER A 178 6.59 13.92 0.21
C SER A 178 7.44 13.50 -1.02
N ALA A 179 8.28 12.45 -0.87
CA ALA A 179 9.23 12.02 -1.88
C ALA A 179 8.58 11.25 -3.05
N ASN A 180 8.77 11.74 -4.29
CA ASN A 180 8.44 10.97 -5.49
C ASN A 180 9.54 9.91 -5.78
N LEU A 181 9.31 9.02 -6.75
CA LEU A 181 10.35 8.16 -7.35
C LEU A 181 11.37 8.93 -8.21
N ARG A 182 11.62 10.20 -7.89
CA ARG A 182 12.56 11.08 -8.56
C ARG A 182 13.21 11.98 -7.51
N SER A 183 14.54 12.01 -7.52
CA SER A 183 15.33 12.97 -6.74
C SER A 183 14.88 14.40 -7.06
N SER A 184 14.53 15.17 -6.04
CA SER A 184 14.08 16.56 -6.15
C SER A 184 15.15 17.57 -5.70
N SER A 185 16.33 17.10 -5.25
CA SER A 185 17.34 17.91 -4.54
C SER A 185 16.84 18.60 -3.26
N ASN A 186 15.64 18.24 -2.77
CA ASN A 186 15.04 18.80 -1.56
C ASN A 186 15.13 17.82 -0.38
N ILE A 187 14.92 18.35 0.82
CA ILE A 187 14.63 17.51 1.98
C ILE A 187 13.20 16.99 1.85
N GLU A 188 13.02 15.71 2.08
CA GLU A 188 11.72 15.03 2.01
C GLU A 188 11.49 14.25 3.30
N GLN A 189 10.22 13.97 3.61
CA GLN A 189 9.85 13.08 4.69
C GLN A 189 9.08 11.88 4.17
N ILE A 190 9.31 10.72 4.80
CA ILE A 190 8.53 9.50 4.57
C ILE A 190 8.17 8.85 5.91
N VAL A 191 7.06 8.14 5.91
CA VAL A 191 6.62 7.25 6.98
C VAL A 191 6.60 5.84 6.44
N ILE A 192 7.10 4.88 7.22
CA ILE A 192 7.09 3.45 6.91
C ILE A 192 6.42 2.73 8.08
N GLU A 193 5.34 2.00 7.82
CA GLU A 193 4.66 1.20 8.83
C GLU A 193 3.99 -0.05 8.26
N GLU A 194 3.86 -1.10 9.07
CA GLU A 194 2.93 -2.19 8.82
C GLU A 194 1.56 -1.79 9.36
N ASN A 195 0.59 -1.61 8.46
CA ASN A 195 -0.73 -1.14 8.82
C ASN A 195 -1.76 -1.61 7.80
N LYS A 196 -2.46 -2.71 8.13
CA LYS A 196 -3.47 -3.30 7.25
C LYS A 196 -4.62 -2.35 6.93
N VAL A 197 -5.10 -1.57 7.91
CA VAL A 197 -6.24 -0.66 7.70
C VAL A 197 -5.87 0.43 6.70
N LEU A 198 -4.69 1.03 6.87
CA LEU A 198 -4.19 2.04 5.96
C LEU A 198 -3.87 1.44 4.58
N TYR A 199 -3.31 0.24 4.53
CA TYR A 199 -3.09 -0.48 3.28
C TYR A 199 -4.41 -0.71 2.53
N ASP A 200 -5.43 -1.25 3.19
CA ASP A 200 -6.71 -1.59 2.55
C ASP A 200 -7.38 -0.34 1.96
N PHE A 201 -7.41 0.75 2.72
CA PHE A 201 -7.91 2.04 2.26
C PHE A 201 -7.17 2.53 1.00
N ASN A 202 -5.84 2.47 1.01
CA ASN A 202 -5.04 2.92 -0.14
C ASN A 202 -5.16 1.99 -1.34
N ASN A 203 -5.22 0.68 -1.10
CA ASN A 203 -5.34 -0.33 -2.14
C ASN A 203 -6.67 -0.22 -2.88
N GLU A 204 -7.77 0.04 -2.17
CA GLU A 204 -9.11 0.16 -2.77
C GLU A 204 -9.16 1.24 -3.87
N TYR A 205 -8.87 2.50 -3.51
CA TYR A 205 -8.98 3.59 -4.50
C TYR A 205 -7.92 3.49 -5.59
N GLN A 206 -6.72 3.00 -5.28
CA GLN A 206 -5.66 2.84 -6.28
C GLN A 206 -6.03 1.76 -7.30
N ASN A 207 -6.66 0.66 -6.89
CA ASN A 207 -7.16 -0.35 -7.83
C ASN A 207 -8.25 0.21 -8.74
N HIS A 208 -9.18 1.03 -8.23
CA HIS A 208 -10.15 1.71 -9.08
C HIS A 208 -9.50 2.62 -10.13
N ILE A 209 -8.42 3.32 -9.77
CA ILE A 209 -7.64 4.13 -10.73
C ILE A 209 -6.98 3.23 -11.77
N ILE A 210 -6.32 2.15 -11.34
CA ILE A 210 -5.63 1.21 -12.23
C ILE A 210 -6.62 0.59 -13.22
N ASP A 211 -7.75 0.09 -12.74
CA ASP A 211 -8.75 -0.56 -13.58
C ASP A 211 -9.29 0.38 -14.66
N LYS A 212 -9.50 1.65 -14.32
CA LYS A 212 -10.06 2.66 -15.22
C LYS A 212 -9.02 3.27 -16.18
N PHE A 213 -7.79 3.48 -15.72
CA PHE A 213 -6.77 4.26 -16.42
C PHE A 213 -5.54 3.45 -16.83
N ARG A 214 -5.63 2.11 -16.77
CA ARG A 214 -4.58 1.20 -17.24
C ARG A 214 -4.17 1.48 -18.68
N THR A 215 -2.89 1.29 -18.96
CA THR A 215 -2.31 1.46 -20.28
C THR A 215 -1.96 0.13 -20.96
N ILE A 216 -1.88 -0.96 -20.19
CA ILE A 216 -1.57 -2.30 -20.70
C ILE A 216 -2.84 -3.16 -20.74
N ASN A 217 -3.20 -3.62 -21.93
CA ASN A 217 -4.20 -4.66 -22.12
C ASN A 217 -3.54 -6.04 -21.99
N LYS A 218 -3.60 -6.62 -20.80
CA LYS A 218 -3.03 -7.95 -20.52
C LYS A 218 -3.69 -9.00 -21.42
N SER A 219 -2.88 -9.84 -22.07
CA SER A 219 -3.41 -10.84 -23.00
C SER A 219 -4.21 -11.91 -22.24
N ILE A 220 -5.49 -12.09 -22.58
CA ILE A 220 -6.30 -13.22 -22.12
C ILE A 220 -5.98 -14.46 -22.96
N ARG A 221 -5.86 -15.64 -22.33
CA ARG A 221 -5.54 -16.91 -23.01
C ARG A 221 -6.31 -18.08 -22.42
N GLY A 222 -6.40 -19.18 -23.18
CA GLY A 222 -6.93 -20.45 -22.70
C GLY A 222 -8.40 -20.37 -22.24
N LYS A 223 -8.69 -20.86 -21.03
CA LYS A 223 -10.04 -20.94 -20.48
C LYS A 223 -10.70 -19.57 -20.34
N GLU A 224 -9.92 -18.53 -20.04
CA GLU A 224 -10.43 -17.18 -19.82
C GLU A 224 -10.85 -16.55 -21.14
N LEU A 225 -10.04 -16.69 -22.20
CA LEU A 225 -10.43 -16.31 -23.56
C LEU A 225 -11.65 -17.11 -24.03
N TRP A 226 -11.68 -18.42 -23.77
CA TRP A 226 -12.83 -19.26 -24.12
C TRP A 226 -14.11 -18.83 -23.40
N HIS A 227 -14.02 -18.41 -22.14
CA HIS A 227 -15.16 -17.90 -21.40
C HIS A 227 -15.76 -16.65 -22.06
N GLN A 228 -14.93 -15.69 -22.48
CA GLN A 228 -15.39 -14.47 -23.19
C GLN A 228 -16.16 -14.80 -24.47
N VAL A 229 -15.72 -15.81 -25.23
CA VAL A 229 -16.44 -16.32 -26.42
C VAL A 229 -17.79 -16.98 -26.07
N GLN A 230 -17.94 -17.47 -24.84
CA GLN A 230 -19.19 -18.08 -24.38
C GLN A 230 -20.17 -17.11 -23.74
N VAL A 231 -19.75 -15.92 -23.30
CA VAL A 231 -20.65 -14.94 -22.65
C VAL A 231 -21.74 -14.48 -23.61
N GLU A 232 -21.44 -14.31 -24.90
CA GLU A 232 -22.45 -13.95 -25.93
C GLU A 232 -23.52 -15.04 -26.15
N ASN A 233 -23.27 -16.28 -25.72
CA ASN A 233 -24.22 -17.38 -25.87
C ASN A 233 -25.19 -17.52 -24.67
N LEU A 234 -25.11 -16.69 -23.63
CA LEU A 234 -25.98 -16.80 -22.45
C LEU A 234 -27.08 -15.73 -22.37
N GLU A 235 -27.01 -14.66 -23.16
CA GLU A 235 -28.08 -13.66 -23.24
C GLU A 235 -29.18 -13.99 -24.29
N GLY A 236 -29.11 -15.16 -24.92
CA GLY A 236 -30.13 -15.60 -25.89
C GLY A 236 -30.24 -17.09 -26.17
N ALA A 237 -29.54 -17.98 -25.45
CA ALA A 237 -29.62 -19.40 -25.73
C ALA A 237 -30.89 -20.04 -25.16
N GLU A 238 -31.82 -20.36 -26.06
CA GLU A 238 -32.75 -21.48 -25.89
C GLU A 238 -32.01 -22.72 -25.38
N GLU A 239 -32.72 -23.54 -24.59
CA GLU A 239 -32.22 -24.77 -23.96
C GLU A 239 -31.23 -25.55 -24.85
N PRO A 240 -30.04 -25.92 -24.34
CA PRO A 240 -29.06 -26.64 -25.13
C PRO A 240 -29.67 -27.93 -25.69
N VAL A 241 -29.46 -28.20 -26.98
CA VAL A 241 -30.04 -29.33 -27.75
C VAL A 241 -29.90 -30.70 -27.05
N LYS A 242 -28.86 -30.88 -26.22
CA LYS A 242 -28.66 -32.09 -25.40
C LYS A 242 -29.70 -32.25 -24.28
N ALA A 243 -30.18 -31.15 -23.68
CA ALA A 243 -31.27 -31.14 -22.70
C ALA A 243 -32.62 -31.48 -23.36
N ARG A 244 -32.90 -30.90 -24.54
CA ARG A 244 -34.11 -31.17 -25.34
C ARG A 244 -34.25 -32.65 -25.73
N ARG A 245 -33.14 -33.29 -26.13
CA ARG A 245 -33.11 -34.73 -26.44
C ARG A 245 -33.32 -35.64 -25.23
N ARG A 246 -32.88 -35.23 -24.03
CA ARG A 246 -33.11 -35.99 -22.78
C ARG A 246 -34.56 -35.88 -22.31
N ARG A 247 -35.20 -34.72 -22.50
CA ARG A 247 -36.59 -34.48 -22.12
C ARG A 247 -37.57 -35.24 -23.02
N GLN A 248 -37.37 -35.22 -24.34
CA GLN A 248 -38.17 -36.01 -25.29
C GLN A 248 -38.06 -37.53 -25.07
N LYS A 249 -36.87 -38.03 -24.68
CA LYS A 249 -36.71 -39.46 -24.34
C LYS A 249 -37.41 -39.86 -23.04
N LYS A 250 -37.65 -38.91 -22.12
CA LYS A 250 -38.34 -39.17 -20.85
C LYS A 250 -39.86 -39.11 -20.98
N GLU A 251 -40.37 -38.34 -21.94
CA GLU A 251 -41.80 -38.26 -22.28
C GLU A 251 -42.29 -39.41 -23.17
N LEU A 252 -41.39 -40.08 -23.91
CA LEU A 252 -41.70 -41.30 -24.69
C LEU A 252 -41.66 -42.61 -23.87
N LEU A 253 -41.39 -42.52 -22.57
CA LEU A 253 -41.22 -43.67 -21.67
C LEU A 253 -42.24 -43.68 -20.51
N ASN A 254 -43.27 -42.83 -20.57
CA ASN A 254 -44.45 -42.85 -19.70
C ASN A 254 -45.71 -43.12 -20.52
#